data_AF-M3VC05-F1
#
_entry.id   AF-M3VC05-F1
#
_cell.length_a   1.000
_cell.length_b   1.000
_cell.length_c   1.000
_cell.angle_alpha   90.00
_cell.angle_beta   90.00
_cell.angle_gamma   90.00
#
_symmetry.space_group_name_H-M   'P 1'
#
loop_
_entity.id
_entity.type
_entity.pdbx_description
1 polymer ?
#
loop_
_entity_poly.entity_id
_entity_poly.type
_entity_poly.pdbx_seq_one_letter_code
_entity_poly.pdbx_strand_id
1 'polypeptide(L)'
;MEGVGPRPVDATRDKLVDAAFHQFCIDGIARTSMEDVAKRAGTSRITIYRKFESKDALVDEVIGRELEAYFRYFTQAMAESESLADRVVTGFVTSVQRIWSNPLIKRLIDDDPALVPGLVGGGDGRNMYVVSAFVAQALRSEQRAGNLDAGVDPDMAAEMIARIAGSFVTTPGGLVDLDDADQLAAVARDYLLPMLRVSTHSM
;
A
#
# COMPACT_ATOMS: atom_id res chain seq x y z
N MET A 1 13.74 36.50 -4.30
CA MET A 1 13.49 35.41 -3.33
C MET A 1 12.05 35.54 -2.87
N GLU A 2 11.11 35.12 -3.71
CA GLU A 2 9.70 35.01 -3.29
C GLU A 2 9.53 33.67 -2.57
N GLY A 3 9.09 33.74 -1.32
CA GLY A 3 8.83 32.57 -0.50
C GLY A 3 7.68 31.76 -1.06
N VAL A 4 7.96 30.52 -1.42
CA VAL A 4 6.92 29.50 -1.56
C VAL A 4 6.44 29.17 -0.14
N GLY A 5 5.45 29.94 0.33
CA GLY A 5 4.67 29.54 1.49
C GLY A 5 3.95 28.22 1.21
N PRO A 6 3.67 27.39 2.23
CA PRO A 6 2.96 26.13 2.03
C PRO A 6 1.64 26.39 1.30
N ARG A 7 1.40 25.66 0.22
CA ARG A 7 0.18 25.73 -0.58
C ARG A 7 -1.02 25.55 0.37
N PRO A 8 -2.06 26.39 0.34
CA PRO A 8 -3.21 26.23 1.22
C PRO A 8 -3.75 24.81 1.07
N VAL A 9 -3.78 24.06 2.17
CA VAL A 9 -4.42 22.76 2.23
C VAL A 9 -5.85 22.95 1.74
N ASP A 10 -6.20 22.30 0.64
CA ASP A 10 -7.52 22.45 0.01
C ASP A 10 -8.54 21.67 0.82
N ALA A 11 -8.93 22.23 1.97
CA ALA A 11 -9.82 21.58 2.93
C ALA A 11 -11.16 21.13 2.33
N THR A 12 -11.56 21.69 1.18
CA THR A 12 -12.73 21.20 0.44
C THR A 12 -12.41 19.94 -0.36
N ARG A 13 -11.24 19.89 -1.02
CA ARG A 13 -10.76 18.68 -1.70
C ARG A 13 -10.61 17.54 -0.69
N ASP A 14 -9.97 17.77 0.45
CA ASP A 14 -9.77 16.73 1.48
C ASP A 14 -11.12 16.17 1.98
N LYS A 15 -12.10 17.04 2.27
CA LYS A 15 -13.46 16.62 2.64
C LYS A 15 -14.14 15.77 1.58
N LEU A 16 -13.94 16.08 0.30
CA LEU A 16 -14.49 15.30 -0.80
C LEU A 16 -13.80 13.93 -0.91
N VAL A 17 -12.48 13.86 -0.76
CA VAL A 17 -11.73 12.59 -0.77
C VAL A 17 -12.10 11.74 0.45
N ASP A 18 -12.28 12.33 1.63
CA ASP A 18 -12.78 11.63 2.83
C ASP A 18 -14.17 11.08 2.62
N ALA A 19 -15.10 11.91 2.12
CA ALA A 19 -16.45 11.48 1.81
C ALA A 19 -16.46 10.35 0.77
N ALA A 20 -15.62 10.45 -0.26
CA ALA A 20 -15.47 9.43 -1.28
C ALA A 20 -14.96 8.12 -0.70
N PHE A 21 -13.88 8.15 0.07
CA PHE A 21 -13.33 6.97 0.77
C PHE A 21 -14.41 6.28 1.60
N HIS A 22 -15.12 7.02 2.45
CA HIS A 22 -16.19 6.45 3.26
C HIS A 22 -17.29 5.81 2.41
N GLN A 23 -17.68 6.46 1.32
CA GLN A 23 -18.76 5.95 0.48
C GLN A 23 -18.33 4.73 -0.33
N PHE A 24 -17.09 4.70 -0.81
CA PHE A 24 -16.51 3.53 -1.45
C PHE A 24 -16.42 2.34 -0.49
N CYS A 25 -16.11 2.55 0.80
CA CYS A 25 -16.09 1.48 1.79
C CYS A 25 -17.49 0.91 2.09
N ILE A 26 -18.54 1.73 2.03
CA ILE A 26 -19.91 1.32 2.36
C ILE A 26 -20.62 0.75 1.14
N ASP A 27 -20.68 1.53 0.05
CA ASP A 27 -21.49 1.24 -1.13
C ASP A 27 -20.68 0.61 -2.25
N GLY A 28 -19.36 0.57 -2.16
CA GLY A 28 -18.48 0.16 -3.25
C GLY A 28 -18.25 1.28 -4.27
N ILE A 29 -17.15 1.20 -5.01
CA ILE A 29 -16.79 2.19 -6.03
C ILE A 29 -17.88 2.26 -7.09
N ALA A 30 -18.29 1.13 -7.67
CA ALA A 30 -19.24 1.09 -8.79
C ALA A 30 -20.57 1.81 -8.50
N ARG A 31 -21.16 1.61 -7.31
CA ARG A 31 -22.47 2.15 -6.94
C ARG A 31 -22.44 3.59 -6.39
N THR A 32 -21.28 4.11 -6.03
CA THR A 32 -21.15 5.48 -5.52
C THR A 32 -21.18 6.50 -6.67
N SER A 33 -22.07 7.50 -6.63
CA SER A 33 -22.08 8.62 -7.58
C SER A 33 -21.30 9.85 -7.06
N MET A 34 -20.95 10.78 -7.96
CA MET A 34 -20.32 12.06 -7.58
C MET A 34 -21.24 12.89 -6.67
N GLU A 35 -22.55 12.77 -6.86
CA GLU A 35 -23.58 13.42 -6.08
C GLU A 35 -23.68 12.85 -4.66
N ASP A 36 -23.54 11.53 -4.49
CA ASP A 36 -23.52 10.89 -3.18
C ASP A 36 -22.33 11.41 -2.35
N VAL A 37 -21.15 11.49 -2.98
CA VAL A 37 -19.95 12.04 -2.35
C VAL A 37 -20.15 13.51 -1.99
N ALA A 38 -20.66 14.33 -2.91
CA ALA A 38 -20.90 15.76 -2.65
C ALA A 38 -21.85 15.95 -1.46
N LYS A 39 -22.95 15.18 -1.44
CA LYS A 39 -23.94 15.19 -0.35
C LYS A 39 -23.30 14.80 0.98
N ARG A 40 -22.50 13.73 1.01
CA ARG A 40 -21.80 13.28 2.22
C ARG A 40 -20.77 14.30 2.71
N ALA A 41 -20.07 14.96 1.80
CA ALA A 41 -19.12 16.03 2.12
C ALA A 41 -19.80 17.34 2.58
N GLY A 42 -21.13 17.45 2.49
CA GLY A 42 -21.87 18.68 2.75
C GLY A 42 -21.57 19.78 1.72
N THR A 43 -21.28 19.39 0.47
CA THR A 43 -20.92 20.29 -0.63
C THR A 43 -21.92 20.20 -1.79
N SER A 44 -21.86 21.17 -2.71
CA SER A 44 -22.70 21.17 -3.90
C SER A 44 -22.12 20.28 -5.02
N ARG A 45 -22.99 19.82 -5.92
CA ARG A 45 -22.59 19.14 -7.18
C ARG A 45 -21.57 19.99 -7.98
N ILE A 46 -21.78 21.29 -8.07
CA ILE A 46 -20.86 22.20 -8.78
C ILE A 46 -19.47 22.19 -8.11
N THR A 47 -19.42 22.10 -6.79
CA THR A 47 -18.16 22.08 -6.04
C THR A 47 -17.33 20.83 -6.36
N ILE A 48 -17.94 19.64 -6.36
CA ILE A 48 -17.19 18.40 -6.63
C ILE A 48 -16.67 18.35 -8.07
N TYR A 49 -17.49 18.70 -9.07
CA TYR A 49 -17.07 18.72 -10.47
C TYR A 49 -16.04 19.82 -10.79
N ARG A 50 -15.93 20.86 -9.95
CA ARG A 50 -14.84 21.84 -10.02
C ARG A 50 -13.51 21.30 -9.46
N LYS A 51 -13.57 20.33 -8.55
CA LYS A 51 -12.38 19.73 -7.90
C LYS A 51 -11.88 18.48 -8.61
N PHE A 52 -12.80 17.72 -9.20
CA PHE A 52 -12.53 16.44 -9.86
C PHE A 52 -13.29 16.38 -11.18
N GLU A 53 -12.56 16.14 -12.27
CA GLU A 53 -13.10 16.11 -13.62
C GLU A 53 -14.00 14.89 -13.87
N SER A 54 -13.74 13.79 -13.17
CA SER A 54 -14.48 12.53 -13.27
C SER A 54 -14.51 11.78 -11.95
N LYS A 55 -15.34 10.72 -11.89
CA LYS A 55 -15.32 9.75 -10.79
C LYS A 55 -13.99 9.00 -10.73
N ASP A 56 -13.42 8.66 -11.87
CA ASP A 56 -12.13 7.96 -11.93
C ASP A 56 -11.00 8.82 -11.36
N ALA A 57 -10.97 10.12 -11.66
CA ALA A 57 -10.00 11.05 -11.07
C ALA A 57 -10.15 11.17 -9.53
N LEU A 58 -11.37 11.04 -9.01
CA LEU A 58 -11.62 10.99 -7.57
C LEU A 58 -11.18 9.65 -6.96
N VAL A 59 -11.40 8.53 -7.68
CA VAL A 59 -10.91 7.20 -7.27
C VAL A 59 -9.38 7.21 -7.20
N ASP A 60 -8.70 7.68 -8.23
CA ASP A 60 -7.23 7.78 -8.27
C ASP A 60 -6.68 8.60 -7.10
N GLU A 61 -7.33 9.72 -6.77
CA GLU A 61 -6.94 10.55 -5.62
C GLU A 61 -7.12 9.80 -4.28
N VAL A 62 -8.25 9.10 -4.09
CA VAL A 62 -8.49 8.28 -2.90
C VAL A 62 -7.43 7.19 -2.77
N ILE A 63 -7.14 6.48 -3.86
CA ILE A 63 -6.13 5.41 -3.88
C ILE A 63 -4.73 5.95 -3.62
N GLY A 64 -4.37 7.07 -4.25
CA GLY A 64 -3.10 7.74 -4.01
C GLY A 64 -2.93 8.11 -2.53
N ARG A 65 -3.98 8.65 -1.91
CA ARG A 65 -3.97 8.98 -0.47
C ARG A 65 -3.84 7.76 0.43
N GLU A 66 -4.52 6.67 0.10
CA GLU A 66 -4.41 5.41 0.85
C GLU A 66 -3.01 4.79 0.71
N LEU A 67 -2.40 4.87 -0.48
CA LEU A 67 -1.01 4.44 -0.71
C LEU A 67 -0.02 5.31 0.05
N GLU A 68 -0.19 6.64 0.08
CA GLU A 68 0.64 7.53 0.88
C GLU A 68 0.55 7.23 2.39
N ALA A 69 -0.66 6.97 2.89
CA ALA A 69 -0.88 6.58 4.28
C ALA A 69 -0.21 5.23 4.59
N TYR A 70 -0.32 4.27 3.66
CA TYR A 70 0.35 2.99 3.73
C TYR A 70 1.89 3.14 3.80
N PHE A 71 2.51 3.89 2.89
CA PHE A 71 3.96 4.08 2.88
C PHE A 71 4.46 4.80 4.12
N ARG A 72 3.69 5.76 4.64
CA ARG A 72 4.02 6.46 5.89
C ARG A 72 4.06 5.51 7.07
N TYR A 73 3.02 4.68 7.21
CA TYR A 73 2.95 3.66 8.26
C TYR A 73 4.07 2.63 8.11
N PHE A 74 4.28 2.13 6.90
CA PHE A 74 5.34 1.16 6.60
C PHE A 74 6.72 1.71 6.95
N THR A 75 7.03 2.95 6.56
CA THR A 75 8.30 3.61 6.88
C THR A 75 8.52 3.73 8.39
N GLN A 76 7.47 4.05 9.14
CA GLN A 76 7.53 4.12 10.60
C GLN A 76 7.82 2.74 11.21
N ALA A 77 7.10 1.70 10.78
CA ALA A 77 7.32 0.33 11.27
C ALA A 77 8.74 -0.17 10.98
N MET A 78 9.32 0.20 9.82
CA MET A 78 10.70 -0.16 9.48
C MET A 78 11.75 0.57 10.30
N ALA A 79 11.47 1.81 10.70
CA ALA A 79 12.37 2.60 11.54
C ALA A 79 12.50 2.03 12.97
N GLU A 80 11.48 1.32 13.45
CA GLU A 80 11.45 0.70 14.77
C GLU A 80 12.16 -0.68 14.82
N SER A 81 12.58 -1.21 13.67
CA SER A 81 13.22 -2.53 13.56
C SER A 81 14.75 -2.47 13.69
N GLU A 82 15.31 -3.41 14.45
CA GLU A 82 16.73 -3.44 14.83
C GLU A 82 17.66 -4.04 13.76
N SER A 83 17.16 -4.98 12.95
CA SER A 83 17.94 -5.67 11.91
C SER A 83 17.23 -5.70 10.55
N LEU A 84 17.98 -5.98 9.47
CA LEU A 84 17.39 -6.25 8.15
C LEU A 84 16.38 -7.41 8.20
N ALA A 85 16.68 -8.46 8.97
CA ALA A 85 15.79 -9.59 9.12
C ALA A 85 14.45 -9.17 9.76
N ASP A 86 14.51 -8.39 10.84
CA ASP A 86 13.32 -7.87 11.52
C ASP A 86 12.53 -6.93 10.62
N ARG A 87 13.20 -6.11 9.80
CA ARG A 87 12.55 -5.24 8.82
C ARG A 87 11.79 -6.03 7.77
N VAL A 88 12.37 -7.09 7.23
CA VAL A 88 11.72 -7.90 6.20
C VAL A 88 10.49 -8.61 6.77
N VAL A 89 10.61 -9.19 7.97
CA VAL A 89 9.51 -9.87 8.66
C VAL A 89 8.40 -8.88 9.03
N THR A 90 8.75 -7.80 9.74
CA THR A 90 7.80 -6.78 10.18
C THR A 90 7.13 -6.11 8.98
N GLY A 91 7.90 -5.84 7.92
CA GLY A 91 7.42 -5.22 6.70
C GLY A 91 6.43 -6.11 5.99
N PHE A 92 6.75 -7.38 5.81
CA PHE A 92 5.84 -8.35 5.18
C PHE A 92 4.52 -8.50 5.96
N VAL A 93 4.59 -8.73 7.28
CA VAL A 93 3.41 -8.88 8.14
C VAL A 93 2.55 -7.60 8.08
N THR A 94 3.18 -6.45 8.28
CA THR A 94 2.52 -5.14 8.23
C THR A 94 1.85 -4.92 6.88
N SER A 95 2.54 -5.19 5.77
CA SER A 95 2.00 -5.01 4.44
C SER A 95 0.77 -5.85 4.20
N VAL A 96 0.86 -7.16 4.47
CA VAL A 96 -0.25 -8.09 4.26
C VAL A 96 -1.44 -7.71 5.13
N GLN A 97 -1.25 -7.54 6.44
CA GLN A 97 -2.34 -7.22 7.36
C GLN A 97 -2.97 -5.86 7.09
N ARG A 98 -2.18 -4.83 6.74
CA ARG A 98 -2.70 -3.50 6.48
C ARG A 98 -3.56 -3.46 5.23
N ILE A 99 -3.15 -4.15 4.16
CA ILE A 99 -3.93 -4.20 2.92
C ILE A 99 -5.14 -5.11 3.13
N TRP A 100 -4.97 -6.27 3.77
CA TRP A 100 -6.05 -7.22 4.08
C TRP A 100 -7.13 -6.60 4.96
N SER A 101 -6.76 -5.81 5.97
CA SER A 101 -7.69 -5.13 6.88
C SER A 101 -8.32 -3.86 6.30
N ASN A 102 -7.86 -3.36 5.14
CA ASN A 102 -8.37 -2.11 4.58
C ASN A 102 -9.85 -2.28 4.13
N PRO A 103 -10.79 -1.49 4.69
CA PRO A 103 -12.21 -1.60 4.34
C PRO A 103 -12.50 -1.40 2.84
N LEU A 104 -11.73 -0.54 2.16
CA LEU A 104 -11.87 -0.32 0.73
C LEU A 104 -11.49 -1.57 -0.07
N ILE A 105 -10.39 -2.23 0.31
CA ILE A 105 -9.94 -3.47 -0.33
C ILE A 105 -10.91 -4.61 -0.06
N LYS A 106 -11.35 -4.79 1.21
CA LYS A 106 -12.38 -5.78 1.57
C LYS A 106 -13.66 -5.56 0.74
N ARG A 107 -14.11 -4.31 0.68
CA ARG A 107 -15.31 -3.97 -0.10
C ARG A 107 -15.15 -4.26 -1.58
N LEU A 108 -13.97 -4.02 -2.14
CA LEU A 108 -13.68 -4.32 -3.54
C LEU A 108 -13.67 -5.83 -3.80
N ILE A 109 -13.06 -6.63 -2.91
CA ILE A 109 -13.07 -8.08 -3.00
C ILE A 109 -14.51 -8.61 -3.00
N ASP A 110 -15.38 -8.05 -2.16
CA ASP A 110 -16.78 -8.48 -2.06
C ASP A 110 -17.62 -8.08 -3.28
N ASP A 111 -17.40 -6.88 -3.84
CA ASP A 111 -18.22 -6.33 -4.93
C ASP A 111 -17.72 -6.73 -6.34
N ASP A 112 -16.42 -6.70 -6.57
CA ASP A 112 -15.80 -6.99 -7.87
C ASP A 112 -14.35 -7.52 -7.71
N PRO A 113 -14.19 -8.84 -7.46
CA PRO A 113 -12.88 -9.47 -7.30
C PRO A 113 -11.94 -9.24 -8.49
N ALA A 114 -12.47 -9.04 -9.71
CA ALA A 114 -11.67 -8.89 -10.92
C ALA A 114 -10.90 -7.56 -10.96
N LEU A 115 -11.34 -6.56 -10.20
CA LEU A 115 -10.69 -5.25 -10.12
C LEU A 115 -9.56 -5.20 -9.08
N VAL A 116 -9.49 -6.17 -8.17
CA VAL A 116 -8.52 -6.20 -7.06
C VAL A 116 -7.07 -6.25 -7.57
N PRO A 117 -6.68 -7.09 -8.55
CA PRO A 117 -5.33 -7.07 -9.10
C PRO A 117 -5.00 -5.73 -9.79
N GLY A 118 -6.00 -5.10 -10.43
CA GLY A 118 -5.87 -3.78 -11.03
C GLY A 118 -5.63 -2.69 -9.99
N LEU A 119 -6.25 -2.77 -8.82
CA LEU A 119 -6.08 -1.76 -7.78
C LEU A 119 -4.77 -1.95 -6.99
N VAL A 120 -4.50 -3.19 -6.55
CA VAL A 120 -3.30 -3.53 -5.78
C VAL A 120 -2.05 -3.46 -6.65
N GLY A 121 -2.15 -3.90 -7.91
CA GLY A 121 -1.05 -3.87 -8.89
C GLY A 121 -0.94 -2.58 -9.69
N GLY A 122 -2.03 -1.83 -9.87
CA GLY A 122 -2.10 -0.60 -10.68
C GLY A 122 -2.67 -0.76 -12.10
N GLY A 123 -3.18 -1.94 -12.47
CA GLY A 123 -3.74 -2.23 -13.80
C GLY A 123 -2.67 -2.42 -14.87
N ASP A 124 -1.69 -1.53 -14.90
CA ASP A 124 -0.45 -1.58 -15.71
C ASP A 124 0.78 -2.04 -14.90
N GLY A 125 0.62 -2.33 -13.61
CA GLY A 125 1.71 -2.68 -12.71
C GLY A 125 2.36 -1.50 -11.99
N ARG A 126 1.87 -0.25 -12.17
CA ARG A 126 2.48 0.95 -11.58
C ARG A 126 2.51 0.94 -10.06
N ASN A 127 1.45 0.49 -9.39
CA ASN A 127 1.46 0.43 -7.92
C ASN A 127 2.46 -0.62 -7.43
N MET A 128 2.54 -1.76 -8.11
CA MET A 128 3.55 -2.78 -7.83
C MET A 128 4.96 -2.21 -8.01
N TYR A 129 5.22 -1.51 -9.12
CA TYR A 129 6.51 -0.86 -9.37
C TYR A 129 6.87 0.17 -8.30
N VAL A 130 5.91 1.00 -7.85
CA VAL A 130 6.15 1.99 -6.79
C VAL A 130 6.50 1.29 -5.47
N VAL A 131 5.79 0.21 -5.11
CA VAL A 131 6.07 -0.57 -3.90
C VAL A 131 7.42 -1.27 -3.99
N SER A 132 7.72 -1.97 -5.09
CA SER A 132 8.99 -2.68 -5.24
C SER A 132 10.18 -1.73 -5.31
N ALA A 133 10.06 -0.58 -6.00
CA ALA A 133 11.10 0.44 -6.00
C ALA A 133 11.37 1.02 -4.59
N PHE A 134 10.32 1.21 -3.79
CA PHE A 134 10.45 1.66 -2.39
C PHE A 134 11.22 0.63 -1.55
N VAL A 135 10.86 -0.66 -1.64
CA VAL A 135 11.56 -1.73 -0.91
C VAL A 135 13.00 -1.91 -1.42
N ALA A 136 13.22 -1.84 -2.73
CA ALA A 136 14.54 -1.92 -3.34
C ALA A 136 15.47 -0.82 -2.83
N GLN A 137 14.95 0.39 -2.63
CA GLN A 137 15.73 1.49 -2.05
C GLN A 137 16.20 1.17 -0.62
N ALA A 138 15.36 0.54 0.20
CA ALA A 138 15.74 0.09 1.54
C ALA A 138 16.80 -1.02 1.46
N LEU A 139 16.62 -2.03 0.61
CA LEU A 139 17.58 -3.12 0.42
C LEU A 139 18.94 -2.62 -0.08
N ARG A 140 18.98 -1.66 -1.01
CA ARG A 140 20.23 -1.02 -1.47
C ARG A 140 20.94 -0.29 -0.33
N SER A 141 20.19 0.34 0.59
CA SER A 141 20.78 0.99 1.75
C SER A 141 21.47 -0.03 2.66
N GLU A 142 20.81 -1.16 2.91
CA GLU A 142 21.36 -2.25 3.73
C GLU A 142 22.56 -2.94 3.06
N GLN A 143 22.55 -3.06 1.73
CA GLN A 143 23.70 -3.58 0.97
C GLN A 143 24.91 -2.67 1.07
N ARG A 144 24.73 -1.35 0.98
CA ARG A 144 25.82 -0.37 1.21
C ARG A 144 26.33 -0.39 2.65
N ALA A 145 25.47 -0.70 3.61
CA ALA A 145 25.83 -0.85 5.02
C ALA A 145 26.52 -2.19 5.33
N GLY A 146 26.56 -3.14 4.37
CA GLY A 146 27.14 -4.47 4.56
C GLY A 146 26.21 -5.49 5.23
N ASN A 147 24.94 -5.14 5.44
CA ASN A 147 23.94 -5.99 6.08
C ASN A 147 23.24 -6.95 5.09
N LEU A 148 23.34 -6.67 3.78
CA LEU A 148 22.84 -7.51 2.70
C LEU A 148 24.01 -8.03 1.85
N ASP A 149 23.96 -9.30 1.46
CA ASP A 149 24.98 -9.93 0.61
C ASP A 149 25.12 -9.18 -0.74
N ALA A 150 26.37 -9.00 -1.19
CA ALA A 150 26.68 -8.23 -2.41
C ALA A 150 26.23 -8.94 -3.70
N GLY A 151 25.98 -10.25 -3.66
CA GLY A 151 25.47 -11.04 -4.78
C GLY A 151 23.94 -11.02 -4.90
N VAL A 152 23.23 -10.38 -3.97
CA VAL A 152 21.77 -10.18 -4.06
C VAL A 152 21.47 -8.98 -4.94
N ASP A 153 20.58 -9.16 -5.92
CA ASP A 153 19.97 -8.07 -6.69
C ASP A 153 18.82 -7.44 -5.87
N PRO A 154 18.97 -6.20 -5.36
CA PRO A 154 17.97 -5.57 -4.51
C PRO A 154 16.64 -5.31 -5.23
N ASP A 155 16.67 -5.05 -6.54
CA ASP A 155 15.48 -4.76 -7.33
C ASP A 155 14.65 -6.04 -7.52
N MET A 156 15.31 -7.13 -7.92
CA MET A 156 14.63 -8.41 -8.08
C MET A 156 14.12 -8.97 -6.75
N ALA A 157 14.91 -8.85 -5.67
CA ALA A 157 14.48 -9.28 -4.35
C ALA A 157 13.25 -8.50 -3.87
N ALA A 158 13.25 -7.18 -4.05
CA ALA A 158 12.12 -6.33 -3.69
C ALA A 158 10.86 -6.64 -4.52
N GLU A 159 11.01 -6.84 -5.84
CA GLU A 159 9.91 -7.24 -6.73
C GLU A 159 9.29 -8.56 -6.28
N MET A 160 10.10 -9.55 -5.92
CA MET A 160 9.61 -10.84 -5.44
C MET A 160 8.90 -10.72 -4.08
N ILE A 161 9.46 -9.99 -3.12
CA ILE A 161 8.83 -9.74 -1.82
C ILE A 161 7.46 -9.07 -2.01
N ALA A 162 7.40 -8.02 -2.84
CA ALA A 162 6.16 -7.29 -3.11
C ALA A 162 5.11 -8.16 -3.83
N ARG A 163 5.53 -9.00 -4.79
CA ARG A 163 4.63 -9.94 -5.46
C ARG A 163 4.07 -11.00 -4.53
N ILE A 164 4.91 -11.56 -3.65
CA ILE A 164 4.47 -12.55 -2.67
C ILE A 164 3.45 -11.92 -1.72
N ALA A 165 3.76 -10.75 -1.13
CA ALA A 165 2.84 -10.03 -0.26
C ALA A 165 1.52 -9.68 -0.97
N GLY A 166 1.59 -9.16 -2.20
CA GLY A 166 0.42 -8.85 -3.02
C GLY A 166 -0.43 -10.08 -3.35
N SER A 167 0.21 -11.24 -3.59
CA SER A 167 -0.50 -12.49 -3.89
C SER A 167 -1.32 -12.98 -2.70
N PHE A 168 -0.80 -12.87 -1.47
CA PHE A 168 -1.56 -13.25 -0.27
C PHE A 168 -2.88 -12.50 -0.15
N VAL A 169 -2.88 -11.22 -0.53
CA VAL A 169 -4.07 -10.36 -0.42
C VAL A 169 -5.03 -10.54 -1.61
N THR A 170 -4.49 -10.62 -2.82
CA THR A 170 -5.32 -10.67 -4.03
C THR A 170 -5.85 -12.07 -4.34
N THR A 171 -5.17 -13.12 -3.87
CA THR A 171 -5.58 -14.52 -4.07
C THR A 171 -5.37 -15.33 -2.77
N PRO A 172 -6.20 -15.15 -1.75
CA PRO A 172 -6.07 -15.88 -0.49
C PRO A 172 -6.23 -17.40 -0.70
N GLY A 173 -5.19 -18.16 -0.33
CA GLY A 173 -5.15 -19.62 -0.55
C GLY A 173 -5.66 -20.48 0.62
N GLY A 174 -5.99 -19.87 1.77
CA GLY A 174 -6.54 -20.56 2.96
C GLY A 174 -5.54 -21.35 3.81
N LEU A 175 -4.30 -21.54 3.36
CA LEU A 175 -3.25 -22.24 4.13
C LEU A 175 -2.64 -21.38 5.25
N VAL A 176 -2.65 -20.06 5.05
CA VAL A 176 -2.12 -19.07 5.98
C VAL A 176 -3.28 -18.18 6.39
N ASP A 177 -3.52 -18.06 7.70
CA ASP A 177 -4.46 -17.08 8.24
C ASP A 177 -3.84 -15.68 8.18
N LEU A 178 -4.43 -14.80 7.37
CA LEU A 178 -3.92 -13.44 7.16
C LEU A 178 -4.18 -12.52 8.37
N ASP A 179 -5.04 -12.93 9.29
CA ASP A 179 -5.26 -12.25 10.56
C ASP A 179 -4.27 -12.74 11.66
N ASP A 180 -3.54 -13.82 11.42
CA ASP A 180 -2.50 -14.37 12.31
C ASP A 180 -1.10 -13.83 11.95
N ALA A 181 -0.61 -12.89 12.76
CA ALA A 181 0.71 -12.28 12.57
C ALA A 181 1.87 -13.28 12.69
N ASP A 182 1.73 -14.33 13.51
CA ASP A 182 2.80 -15.31 13.72
C ASP A 182 2.96 -16.22 12.50
N GLN A 183 1.84 -16.61 11.87
CA GLN A 183 1.87 -17.36 10.62
C GLN A 183 2.49 -16.54 9.47
N LEU A 184 2.11 -15.26 9.34
CA LEU A 184 2.72 -14.37 8.34
C LEU A 184 4.21 -14.15 8.61
N ALA A 185 4.60 -14.01 9.89
CA ALA A 185 5.99 -13.88 10.27
C ALA A 185 6.79 -15.15 9.95
N ALA A 186 6.21 -16.33 10.15
CA ALA A 186 6.82 -17.61 9.75
C ALA A 186 7.05 -17.67 8.23
N VAL A 187 6.08 -17.24 7.42
CA VAL A 187 6.25 -17.15 5.96
C VAL A 187 7.45 -16.26 5.59
N ALA A 188 7.56 -15.08 6.19
CA ALA A 188 8.67 -14.18 5.92
C ALA A 188 10.02 -14.77 6.34
N ARG A 189 10.10 -15.37 7.53
CA ARG A 189 11.32 -15.98 8.05
C ARG A 189 11.78 -17.18 7.21
N ASP A 190 10.85 -18.05 6.84
CA ASP A 190 11.18 -19.34 6.23
C ASP A 190 11.36 -19.24 4.70
N TYR A 191 10.75 -18.25 4.05
CA TYR A 191 10.73 -18.15 2.59
C TYR A 191 11.28 -16.84 2.03
N LEU A 192 11.16 -15.70 2.72
CA LEU A 192 11.66 -14.42 2.22
C LEU A 192 13.10 -14.15 2.65
N LEU A 193 13.44 -14.36 3.93
CA LEU A 193 14.81 -14.15 4.42
C LEU A 193 15.87 -14.98 3.66
N PRO A 194 15.61 -16.27 3.33
CA PRO A 194 16.58 -17.04 2.55
C PRO A 194 16.86 -16.46 1.16
N MET A 195 15.91 -15.75 0.56
CA MET A 195 16.13 -15.07 -0.73
C MET A 195 17.14 -13.94 -0.63
N LEU A 196 17.23 -13.30 0.54
CA LEU A 196 18.12 -12.18 0.80
C LEU A 196 19.52 -12.61 1.24
N ARG A 197 19.75 -13.91 1.43
CA ARG A 197 21.06 -14.47 1.85
C ARG A 197 21.69 -13.63 2.96
N VAL A 198 20.87 -13.22 3.94
CA VAL A 198 21.30 -12.30 4.97
C VAL A 198 22.52 -12.90 5.65
N SER A 199 23.64 -12.19 5.60
CA SER A 199 24.89 -12.65 6.19
C SER A 199 24.69 -12.77 7.70
N THR A 200 24.42 -13.98 8.19
CA THR A 200 24.55 -14.29 9.61
C THR A 200 26.04 -14.15 9.94
N HIS A 201 26.45 -12.97 10.39
CA HIS A 201 27.67 -12.84 11.18
C HIS A 201 27.39 -13.62 12.46
N SER A 202 27.73 -14.91 12.43
CA SER A 202 27.80 -15.73 13.63
C SER A 202 28.84 -15.10 14.54
N MET A 203 28.46 -14.81 15.79
CA MET A 203 29.39 -14.48 16.86
C MET A 203 30.41 -15.59 17.07
#